data_AF-A0A397RZV6-F1
#
_entry.id   AF-A0A397RZV6-F1
#
_cell.length_a   1.000
_cell.length_b   1.000
_cell.length_c   1.000
_cell.angle_alpha   90.00
_cell.angle_beta   90.00
_cell.angle_gamma   90.00
#
_symmetry.space_group_name_H-M   'P 1'
#
loop_
_entity.id
_entity.type
_entity.pdbx_description
1 polymer ?
#
loop_
_entity_poly.entity_id
_entity_poly.type
_entity_poly.pdbx_seq_one_letter_code
_entity_poly.pdbx_strand_id
1 'polypeptide(L)'
;MAKKRQTKKAIREAKKLAKKSPKLFITLVVLLAIAAIIFIVLWRVGVISFGDKKTDKPVETTTNPVETTTTTITPTTTEVIEEKSYSFDSNLKYYKVEYDSINNEFLVKEEASLEKDSLYIIAKDVSGVVSLYILEDNNTKEVSIGVLPAKVEKEYVWIFKETKDSKNEFVKYVGGIVEGVCYDEFQIHFMMLGNDKAGDCTYIKAGDTDILIDAGSTSGSYTTTSAYINQYCKDNSFEYVIATHGDQDHIAAFPNFFKNYEVDTVIDFSCETYTKYQAFKESKKTTRDYFAGTTKTTATYGSYLEARDTYAKKHYTAGDCYNNINGAKRTYQLSENVTMDILYNYYYYDNNNDGKVDSTDENNFSVLTLFTYNLNGTYHRFFLGGDLEKEGEEKFAEYYDGSTEEKTMHSVDLYKAGHHGSKTSSNDCLLDILQPKLCVACCCCGTDEYTPITDNQFPTQDFINRIAKWTDKVYAPSVFDSYEIVTASQAKDSDGNLKFDKNGNPVSERSGVAIGEQYIHTTGFKELNGNIIVSCNGSNVGLWASNNLTKLKDTEWFNSKVTLDGIERTMRVWPSI
;
A
#
# COMPACT_ATOMS: atom_id res chain seq x y z
N MET A 1 -26.91 1.65 5.28
CA MET A 1 -25.76 0.78 5.63
C MET A 1 -25.65 0.46 7.12
N ALA A 2 -25.84 1.42 8.06
CA ALA A 2 -25.79 1.17 9.51
C ALA A 2 -26.75 0.05 10.02
N LYS A 3 -27.96 -0.06 9.45
CA LYS A 3 -28.90 -1.14 9.78
C LYS A 3 -28.37 -2.54 9.44
N LYS A 4 -27.72 -2.73 8.27
CA LYS A 4 -27.14 -4.03 7.87
C LYS A 4 -25.97 -4.44 8.80
N ARG A 5 -25.15 -3.47 9.26
CA ARG A 5 -24.06 -3.70 10.22
C ARG A 5 -24.57 -4.14 11.60
N GLN A 6 -25.64 -3.52 12.12
CA GLN A 6 -26.26 -3.94 13.37
C GLN A 6 -26.91 -5.33 13.27
N THR A 7 -27.54 -5.65 12.13
CA THR A 7 -28.16 -6.97 11.91
C THR A 7 -27.12 -8.10 11.88
N LYS A 8 -25.96 -7.92 11.23
CA LYS A 8 -24.88 -8.93 11.24
C LYS A 8 -24.30 -9.15 12.64
N LYS A 9 -24.10 -8.07 13.42
CA LYS A 9 -23.64 -8.16 14.82
C LYS A 9 -24.62 -8.95 15.70
N ALA A 10 -25.91 -8.66 15.58
CA ALA A 10 -26.96 -9.38 16.33
C ALA A 10 -27.01 -10.87 15.98
N ILE A 11 -26.81 -11.23 14.70
CA ILE A 11 -26.77 -12.63 14.26
C ILE A 11 -25.54 -13.36 14.82
N ARG A 12 -24.36 -12.71 14.92
CA ARG A 12 -23.13 -13.32 15.47
C ARG A 12 -23.25 -13.55 16.98
N GLU A 13 -23.78 -12.59 17.73
CA GLU A 13 -24.06 -12.72 19.17
C GLU A 13 -25.06 -13.86 19.44
N ALA A 14 -26.12 -13.96 18.63
CA ALA A 14 -27.09 -15.06 18.72
C ALA A 14 -26.44 -16.44 18.48
N LYS A 15 -25.53 -16.56 17.49
CA LYS A 15 -24.78 -17.80 17.23
C LYS A 15 -23.82 -18.16 18.38
N LYS A 16 -23.15 -17.17 18.99
CA LYS A 16 -22.29 -17.39 20.16
C LYS A 16 -23.09 -17.91 21.37
N LEU A 17 -24.27 -17.32 21.63
CA LEU A 17 -25.15 -17.74 22.73
C LEU A 17 -25.69 -19.16 22.51
N ALA A 18 -26.08 -19.50 21.27
CA ALA A 18 -26.52 -20.85 20.90
C ALA A 18 -25.46 -21.93 21.16
N LYS A 19 -24.18 -21.62 20.90
CA LYS A 19 -23.06 -22.55 21.12
C LYS A 19 -22.67 -22.68 22.60
N LYS A 20 -22.73 -21.58 23.37
CA LYS A 20 -22.31 -21.54 24.78
C LYS A 20 -23.38 -22.06 25.74
N SER A 21 -24.67 -21.88 25.43
CA SER A 21 -25.78 -22.26 26.31
C SER A 21 -27.06 -22.60 25.51
N PRO A 22 -27.14 -23.80 24.91
CA PRO A 22 -28.22 -24.17 23.99
C PRO A 22 -29.61 -24.08 24.61
N LYS A 23 -29.75 -24.49 25.88
CA LYS A 23 -31.03 -24.42 26.62
C LYS A 23 -31.51 -22.98 26.81
N LEU A 24 -30.60 -22.05 27.15
CA LEU A 24 -30.93 -20.64 27.33
C LEU A 24 -31.30 -19.99 25.99
N PHE A 25 -30.61 -20.36 24.91
CA PHE A 25 -30.92 -19.89 23.57
C PHE A 25 -32.31 -20.34 23.10
N ILE A 26 -32.66 -21.62 23.28
CA ILE A 26 -34.00 -22.14 22.95
C ILE A 26 -35.08 -21.41 23.76
N THR A 27 -34.88 -21.20 25.06
CA THR A 27 -35.81 -20.44 25.91
C THR A 27 -36.01 -19.01 25.40
N LEU A 28 -34.94 -18.33 24.99
CA LEU A 28 -35.01 -16.97 24.46
C LEU A 28 -35.78 -16.90 23.14
N VAL A 29 -35.55 -17.88 22.24
CA VAL A 29 -36.26 -18.00 20.96
C VAL A 29 -37.75 -18.24 21.18
N VAL A 30 -38.12 -19.09 22.13
CA VAL A 30 -39.52 -19.35 22.51
C VAL A 30 -40.18 -18.09 23.06
N LEU A 31 -39.49 -17.34 23.94
CA LEU A 31 -40.02 -16.08 24.49
C LEU A 31 -40.23 -15.01 23.40
N LEU A 32 -39.31 -14.89 22.45
CA LEU A 32 -39.45 -13.96 21.33
C LEU A 32 -40.59 -14.36 20.38
N ALA A 33 -40.78 -15.65 20.14
CA ALA A 33 -41.91 -16.15 19.35
C ALA A 33 -43.25 -15.84 20.05
N ILE A 34 -43.33 -16.03 21.37
CA ILE A 34 -44.52 -15.66 22.16
C ILE A 34 -44.76 -14.15 22.09
N ALA A 35 -43.73 -13.32 22.25
CA ALA A 35 -43.87 -11.87 22.15
C ALA A 35 -44.33 -11.41 20.76
N ALA A 36 -43.83 -12.03 19.68
CA ALA A 36 -44.27 -11.75 18.32
C ALA A 36 -45.75 -12.15 18.10
N ILE A 37 -46.18 -13.29 18.64
CA ILE A 37 -47.59 -13.72 18.59
C ILE A 37 -48.48 -12.73 19.34
N ILE A 38 -48.07 -12.30 20.55
CA ILE A 38 -48.80 -11.29 21.33
C ILE A 38 -48.91 -9.97 20.54
N PHE A 39 -47.81 -9.52 19.94
CA PHE A 39 -47.80 -8.30 19.12
C PHE A 39 -48.75 -8.39 17.93
N ILE A 40 -48.77 -9.52 17.22
CA ILE A 40 -49.68 -9.77 16.10
C ILE A 40 -51.14 -9.79 16.56
N VAL A 41 -51.44 -10.39 17.71
CA VAL A 41 -52.79 -10.40 18.29
C VAL A 41 -53.21 -8.98 18.65
N LEU A 42 -52.36 -8.22 19.35
CA LEU A 42 -52.63 -6.83 19.73
C LEU A 42 -52.82 -5.90 18.52
N TRP A 43 -52.05 -6.11 17.44
CA TRP A 43 -52.24 -5.41 16.18
C TRP A 43 -53.59 -5.78 15.52
N ARG A 44 -53.94 -7.07 15.47
CA ARG A 44 -55.21 -7.53 14.89
C ARG A 44 -56.45 -7.09 15.65
N VAL A 45 -56.37 -6.96 16.97
CA VAL A 45 -57.47 -6.44 17.80
C VAL A 45 -57.48 -4.91 17.90
N GLY A 46 -56.64 -4.23 17.10
CA GLY A 46 -56.65 -2.77 16.98
C GLY A 46 -56.05 -2.03 18.18
N VAL A 47 -55.36 -2.73 19.08
CA VAL A 47 -54.68 -2.12 20.24
C VAL A 47 -53.40 -1.38 19.81
N ILE A 48 -52.80 -1.80 18.69
CA ILE A 48 -51.61 -1.18 18.10
C ILE A 48 -51.94 -0.84 16.64
N SER A 49 -51.70 0.40 16.20
CA SER A 49 -51.90 0.85 14.82
C SER A 49 -50.67 1.62 14.32
N PHE A 50 -50.34 1.48 13.04
CA PHE A 50 -49.30 2.27 12.37
C PHE A 50 -50.00 3.31 11.48
N GLY A 51 -49.78 4.59 11.76
CA GLY A 51 -50.39 5.69 11.02
C GLY A 51 -49.81 5.85 9.61
N ASP A 52 -50.70 6.06 8.62
CA ASP A 52 -50.33 6.45 7.26
C ASP A 52 -49.79 7.89 7.24
N LYS A 53 -48.62 8.09 6.63
CA LYS A 53 -48.06 9.43 6.40
C LYS A 53 -48.85 10.15 5.31
N LYS A 54 -49.73 11.06 5.72
CA LYS A 54 -50.21 12.17 4.88
C LYS A 54 -49.12 13.23 4.70
N THR A 55 -49.19 13.88 3.55
CA THR A 55 -48.39 15.02 3.12
C THR A 55 -48.80 16.28 3.89
N ASP A 56 -47.85 16.95 4.56
CA ASP A 56 -48.09 18.24 5.20
C ASP A 56 -47.45 19.38 4.38
N LYS A 57 -48.27 20.42 4.16
CA LYS A 57 -47.91 21.75 3.65
C LYS A 57 -47.07 22.53 4.67
N PRO A 58 -46.26 23.53 4.24
CA PRO A 58 -45.45 24.31 5.17
C PRO A 58 -46.30 25.34 5.92
N VAL A 59 -46.02 25.49 7.21
CA VAL A 59 -46.59 26.49 8.12
C VAL A 59 -45.63 27.66 8.22
N GLU A 60 -46.14 28.87 8.01
CA GLU A 60 -45.50 30.14 8.31
C GLU A 60 -45.20 30.28 9.81
N THR A 61 -43.99 30.71 10.14
CA THR A 61 -43.73 31.38 11.42
C THR A 61 -42.97 32.69 11.22
N THR A 62 -43.64 33.72 11.72
CA THR A 62 -43.30 35.13 11.82
C THR A 62 -41.96 35.38 12.49
N THR A 63 -41.15 36.26 11.88
CA THR A 63 -40.00 36.91 12.53
C THR A 63 -40.27 38.42 12.62
N ASN A 64 -39.76 39.04 13.68
CA ASN A 64 -39.64 40.49 13.85
C ASN A 64 -38.65 40.77 15.00
N PRO A 65 -37.98 41.93 15.05
CA PRO A 65 -36.68 42.13 14.39
C PRO A 65 -35.60 42.63 15.37
N VAL A 66 -34.33 42.58 14.98
CA VAL A 66 -33.26 43.37 15.61
C VAL A 66 -32.52 44.15 14.53
N GLU A 67 -32.47 45.45 14.76
CA GLU A 67 -32.04 46.54 13.88
C GLU A 67 -30.60 46.39 13.38
N THR A 68 -30.41 46.65 12.09
CA THR A 68 -29.11 46.97 11.50
C THR A 68 -29.20 48.37 10.91
N THR A 69 -28.44 49.31 11.47
CA THR A 69 -28.29 50.67 10.94
C THR A 69 -27.61 50.64 9.57
N THR A 70 -28.31 51.15 8.57
CA THR A 70 -27.82 51.41 7.21
C THR A 70 -27.14 52.78 7.16
N THR A 71 -26.02 52.90 6.46
CA THR A 71 -25.61 54.17 5.85
C THR A 71 -25.37 53.92 4.36
N THR A 72 -26.16 54.61 3.55
CA THR A 72 -26.27 54.52 2.10
C THR A 72 -25.15 55.31 1.42
N ILE A 73 -24.52 54.76 0.39
CA ILE A 73 -23.83 55.55 -0.64
C ILE A 73 -24.19 54.98 -2.01
N THR A 74 -24.76 55.82 -2.85
CA THR A 74 -25.19 55.57 -4.23
C THR A 74 -23.99 55.51 -5.18
N PRO A 75 -23.92 54.55 -6.13
CA PRO A 75 -22.85 54.54 -7.12
C PRO A 75 -23.18 55.45 -8.30
N THR A 76 -22.20 56.27 -8.69
CA THR A 76 -22.17 56.93 -10.00
C THR A 76 -20.84 56.61 -10.66
N THR A 77 -20.88 56.57 -12.00
CA THR A 77 -19.80 56.55 -13.00
C THR A 77 -19.09 55.22 -13.30
N THR A 78 -19.36 54.79 -14.54
CA THR A 78 -18.75 53.76 -15.36
C THR A 78 -17.30 54.11 -15.71
N GLU A 79 -16.35 53.21 -15.49
CA GLU A 79 -15.03 53.24 -16.14
C GLU A 79 -14.91 52.09 -17.15
N VAL A 80 -14.35 52.43 -18.31
CA VAL A 80 -14.14 51.58 -19.48
C VAL A 80 -12.83 50.79 -19.30
N ILE A 81 -12.84 49.48 -19.54
CA ILE A 81 -11.65 48.61 -19.48
C ILE A 81 -11.01 48.58 -20.88
N GLU A 82 -9.70 48.83 -20.95
CA GLU A 82 -8.86 48.74 -22.16
C GLU A 82 -8.76 47.30 -22.70
N GLU A 83 -8.91 47.17 -24.02
CA GLU A 83 -8.76 45.93 -24.79
C GLU A 83 -7.26 45.62 -24.99
N LYS A 84 -6.74 44.56 -24.37
CA LYS A 84 -5.39 44.04 -24.68
C LYS A 84 -5.47 43.06 -25.85
N SER A 85 -4.89 43.45 -26.99
CA SER A 85 -4.67 42.55 -28.13
C SER A 85 -3.50 41.60 -27.84
N TYR A 86 -3.73 40.28 -27.94
CA TYR A 86 -2.68 39.27 -27.91
C TYR A 86 -2.21 38.96 -29.34
N SER A 87 -0.91 39.00 -29.58
CA SER A 87 -0.33 38.53 -30.85
C SER A 87 -0.13 37.02 -30.79
N PHE A 88 -0.76 36.29 -31.71
CA PHE A 88 -0.46 34.87 -31.95
C PHE A 88 0.93 34.76 -32.58
N ASP A 89 1.76 33.86 -32.07
CA ASP A 89 3.06 33.54 -32.68
C ASP A 89 2.80 32.84 -34.02
N SER A 90 3.15 33.49 -35.11
CA SER A 90 3.03 32.97 -36.48
C SER A 90 3.86 31.72 -36.75
N ASN A 91 4.64 31.24 -35.78
CA ASN A 91 5.47 30.04 -35.88
C ASN A 91 4.87 28.78 -35.23
N LEU A 92 3.69 28.87 -34.59
CA LEU A 92 3.00 27.72 -33.98
C LEU A 92 1.96 27.14 -34.93
N LYS A 93 2.04 25.83 -35.18
CA LYS A 93 1.09 25.07 -36.00
C LYS A 93 0.05 24.35 -35.15
N TYR A 94 -1.20 24.40 -35.59
CA TYR A 94 -2.33 23.78 -34.91
C TYR A 94 -2.86 22.60 -35.74
N TYR A 95 -3.28 21.52 -35.07
CA TYR A 95 -3.61 20.25 -35.73
C TYR A 95 -4.97 19.72 -35.31
N LYS A 96 -5.84 19.44 -36.28
CA LYS A 96 -7.09 18.69 -36.09
C LYS A 96 -6.81 17.19 -36.09
N VAL A 97 -7.40 16.46 -35.15
CA VAL A 97 -7.29 14.99 -35.05
C VAL A 97 -8.66 14.33 -35.25
N GLU A 98 -8.71 13.25 -36.01
CA GLU A 98 -9.90 12.44 -36.28
C GLU A 98 -9.64 10.98 -35.87
N TYR A 99 -10.62 10.31 -35.27
CA TYR A 99 -10.49 8.94 -34.80
C TYR A 99 -10.91 7.94 -35.89
N ASP A 100 -9.99 7.06 -36.31
CA ASP A 100 -10.25 5.95 -37.23
C ASP A 100 -10.73 4.73 -36.44
N SER A 101 -12.03 4.46 -36.51
CA SER A 101 -12.67 3.37 -35.78
C SER A 101 -12.36 1.97 -36.33
N ILE A 102 -11.79 1.85 -37.53
CA ILE A 102 -11.45 0.56 -38.14
C ILE A 102 -10.09 0.08 -37.61
N ASN A 103 -9.17 1.01 -37.41
CA ASN A 103 -7.79 0.74 -36.98
C ASN A 103 -7.52 1.13 -35.51
N ASN A 104 -8.49 1.76 -34.85
CA ASN A 104 -8.44 2.18 -33.44
C ASN A 104 -7.31 3.18 -33.14
N GLU A 105 -7.14 4.19 -34.00
CA GLU A 105 -6.09 5.20 -33.88
C GLU A 105 -6.58 6.62 -34.24
N PHE A 106 -5.84 7.64 -33.83
CA PHE A 106 -6.14 9.04 -34.15
C PHE A 106 -5.24 9.54 -35.28
N LEU A 107 -5.85 10.04 -36.36
CA LEU A 107 -5.18 10.56 -37.54
C LEU A 107 -5.20 12.10 -37.54
N VAL A 108 -4.02 12.71 -37.63
CA VAL A 108 -3.86 14.18 -37.71
C VAL A 108 -4.13 14.64 -39.14
N LYS A 109 -5.09 15.56 -39.34
CA LYS A 109 -5.57 15.92 -40.69
C LYS A 109 -5.18 17.30 -41.23
N GLU A 110 -5.34 18.43 -40.53
CA GLU A 110 -4.87 19.77 -41.00
C GLU A 110 -5.23 20.94 -40.03
N GLU A 111 -4.72 22.15 -40.34
CA GLU A 111 -4.80 23.41 -39.57
C GLU A 111 -6.09 24.21 -39.87
N ALA A 112 -6.87 24.63 -38.86
CA ALA A 112 -8.21 25.23 -39.04
C ALA A 112 -8.59 26.37 -38.07
N SER A 113 -9.40 27.33 -38.55
CA SER A 113 -10.04 28.46 -37.85
C SER A 113 -11.45 28.13 -37.28
N LEU A 114 -11.87 28.77 -36.18
CA LEU A 114 -12.99 28.37 -35.30
C LEU A 114 -14.32 29.15 -35.49
N GLU A 115 -15.47 28.45 -35.32
CA GLU A 115 -16.85 28.98 -35.21
C GLU A 115 -17.68 28.18 -34.16
N LYS A 116 -18.91 28.65 -33.88
CA LYS A 116 -19.88 28.25 -32.82
C LYS A 116 -20.15 26.73 -32.72
N ASP A 117 -19.20 26.05 -32.08
CA ASP A 117 -19.09 24.65 -31.66
C ASP A 117 -17.79 24.59 -30.81
N SER A 118 -17.70 25.48 -29.81
CA SER A 118 -16.43 26.01 -29.31
C SER A 118 -15.64 25.09 -28.38
N LEU A 119 -14.32 25.32 -28.39
CA LEU A 119 -13.23 24.56 -27.78
C LEU A 119 -12.90 25.05 -26.36
N TYR A 120 -12.56 24.11 -25.47
CA TYR A 120 -12.14 24.37 -24.09
C TYR A 120 -10.64 24.07 -23.91
N ILE A 121 -9.92 24.98 -23.26
CA ILE A 121 -8.49 24.86 -23.00
C ILE A 121 -8.24 25.07 -21.50
N ILE A 122 -7.50 24.14 -20.90
CA ILE A 122 -6.97 24.26 -19.53
C ILE A 122 -5.47 24.48 -19.65
N ALA A 123 -4.98 25.57 -19.07
CA ALA A 123 -3.56 25.91 -19.06
C ALA A 123 -3.05 26.11 -17.63
N LYS A 124 -1.80 25.66 -17.39
CA LYS A 124 -1.06 25.86 -16.15
C LYS A 124 0.20 26.67 -16.47
N ASP A 125 0.47 27.71 -15.69
CA ASP A 125 1.70 28.49 -15.83
C ASP A 125 2.83 28.00 -14.91
N VAL A 126 4.02 28.59 -15.11
CA VAL A 126 5.26 28.26 -14.37
C VAL A 126 5.22 28.64 -12.87
N SER A 127 4.22 29.41 -12.44
CA SER A 127 4.00 29.80 -11.05
C SER A 127 2.97 28.93 -10.32
N GLY A 128 2.31 28.02 -11.04
CA GLY A 128 1.34 27.07 -10.49
C GLY A 128 -0.11 27.54 -10.54
N VAL A 129 -0.40 28.65 -11.21
CA VAL A 129 -1.78 29.14 -11.40
C VAL A 129 -2.42 28.42 -12.59
N VAL A 130 -3.66 27.96 -12.42
CA VAL A 130 -4.46 27.28 -13.45
C VAL A 130 -5.58 28.21 -13.91
N SER A 131 -5.76 28.35 -15.22
CA SER A 131 -6.80 29.21 -15.82
C SER A 131 -7.73 28.43 -16.73
N LEU A 132 -9.04 28.75 -16.66
CA LEU A 132 -10.07 28.23 -17.55
C LEU A 132 -10.47 29.32 -18.54
N TYR A 133 -10.43 28.99 -19.84
CA TYR A 133 -10.89 29.89 -20.90
C TYR A 133 -12.16 29.34 -21.54
N ILE A 134 -13.21 30.16 -21.55
CA ILE A 134 -14.47 29.90 -22.24
C ILE A 134 -14.55 30.87 -23.42
N LEU A 135 -14.68 30.32 -24.63
CA LEU A 135 -14.82 31.11 -25.85
C LEU A 135 -16.28 31.07 -26.34
N GLU A 136 -17.00 32.14 -26.07
CA GLU A 136 -18.36 32.37 -26.57
C GLU A 136 -18.33 33.54 -27.55
N ASP A 137 -18.72 33.30 -28.81
CA ASP A 137 -19.06 34.31 -29.82
C ASP A 137 -18.16 35.58 -29.79
N ASN A 138 -16.84 35.38 -29.82
CA ASN A 138 -15.78 36.40 -29.87
C ASN A 138 -15.65 37.36 -28.67
N ASN A 139 -16.21 37.03 -27.51
CA ASN A 139 -15.84 37.68 -26.25
C ASN A 139 -15.10 36.70 -25.34
N THR A 140 -13.94 37.12 -24.82
CA THR A 140 -13.17 36.35 -23.84
C THR A 140 -13.62 36.75 -22.45
N LYS A 141 -14.14 35.78 -21.68
CA LYS A 141 -14.41 35.99 -20.26
C LYS A 141 -13.43 35.14 -19.47
N GLU A 142 -12.48 35.78 -18.80
CA GLU A 142 -11.66 35.13 -17.80
C GLU A 142 -12.56 34.82 -16.60
N VAL A 143 -12.80 33.54 -16.34
CA VAL A 143 -13.41 33.11 -15.09
C VAL A 143 -12.25 32.67 -14.21
N SER A 144 -11.79 33.58 -13.35
CA SER A 144 -10.73 33.29 -12.40
C SER A 144 -11.30 32.38 -11.31
N ILE A 145 -10.96 31.08 -11.35
CA ILE A 145 -11.44 30.09 -10.37
C ILE A 145 -10.38 29.87 -9.29
N GLY A 146 -9.88 30.95 -8.69
CA GLY A 146 -9.05 30.92 -7.48
C GLY A 146 -7.68 30.22 -7.58
N VAL A 147 -6.95 30.23 -6.47
CA VAL A 147 -5.58 29.69 -6.34
C VAL A 147 -5.65 28.21 -5.96
N LEU A 148 -5.15 27.32 -6.82
CA LEU A 148 -4.81 25.94 -6.43
C LEU A 148 -3.41 25.93 -5.79
N PRO A 149 -3.20 25.21 -4.66
CA PRO A 149 -1.94 25.24 -3.95
C PRO A 149 -0.78 24.64 -4.77
N ALA A 150 0.37 25.30 -4.66
CA ALA A 150 1.58 24.98 -5.40
C ALA A 150 2.18 23.63 -4.98
N LYS A 151 1.84 22.56 -5.71
CA LYS A 151 2.69 21.41 -6.09
C LYS A 151 1.80 20.32 -6.70
N VAL A 152 1.49 20.47 -7.99
CA VAL A 152 0.94 19.39 -8.82
C VAL A 152 1.95 19.13 -9.93
N GLU A 153 2.77 18.09 -9.77
CA GLU A 153 3.69 17.60 -10.80
C GLU A 153 2.94 16.64 -11.72
N LYS A 154 2.64 17.15 -12.92
CA LYS A 154 2.16 16.47 -14.14
C LYS A 154 1.04 15.43 -13.97
N GLU A 155 -0.18 15.87 -14.24
CA GLU A 155 -1.32 15.03 -14.61
C GLU A 155 -1.95 15.55 -15.90
N TYR A 156 -2.15 14.66 -16.88
CA TYR A 156 -2.87 14.96 -18.11
C TYR A 156 -4.37 15.11 -17.82
N VAL A 157 -5.05 15.99 -18.56
CA VAL A 157 -6.51 16.14 -18.49
C VAL A 157 -7.10 15.87 -19.87
N TRP A 158 -8.07 14.97 -19.92
CA TRP A 158 -8.86 14.65 -21.12
C TRP A 158 -10.14 15.48 -21.14
N ILE A 159 -10.65 15.84 -22.32
CA ILE A 159 -11.95 16.50 -22.49
C ILE A 159 -12.79 15.75 -23.54
N PHE A 160 -14.07 15.51 -23.24
CA PHE A 160 -15.09 14.95 -24.14
C PHE A 160 -16.32 15.88 -24.27
N LYS A 161 -17.13 15.70 -25.34
CA LYS A 161 -18.43 16.36 -25.59
C LYS A 161 -19.58 15.40 -25.28
N GLU A 162 -20.64 15.90 -24.61
CA GLU A 162 -21.91 15.17 -24.38
C GLU A 162 -22.86 15.31 -25.59
N THR A 163 -23.54 14.23 -25.98
CA THR A 163 -24.73 14.29 -26.85
C THR A 163 -25.93 13.67 -26.15
N LYS A 164 -27.07 14.37 -26.21
CA LYS A 164 -28.38 13.89 -25.74
C LYS A 164 -28.83 12.67 -26.54
N ASP A 165 -28.55 11.47 -26.05
CA ASP A 165 -29.50 10.37 -26.09
C ASP A 165 -29.21 9.35 -24.98
N SER A 166 -30.27 8.70 -24.51
CA SER A 166 -30.37 7.97 -23.25
C SER A 166 -29.32 6.87 -23.01
N LYS A 167 -28.89 6.79 -21.73
CA LYS A 167 -27.94 5.85 -21.10
C LYS A 167 -26.47 6.17 -21.39
N ASN A 168 -25.79 6.89 -20.49
CA ASN A 168 -24.33 6.86 -20.38
C ASN A 168 -23.85 7.36 -19.00
N GLU A 169 -22.85 6.66 -18.47
CA GLU A 169 -22.13 6.91 -17.22
C GLU A 169 -21.05 7.98 -17.40
N PHE A 170 -20.73 8.70 -16.31
CA PHE A 170 -19.71 9.74 -16.26
C PHE A 170 -18.31 9.13 -16.09
N VAL A 171 -17.31 9.59 -16.87
CA VAL A 171 -15.89 9.29 -16.63
C VAL A 171 -15.24 10.48 -15.92
N LYS A 172 -14.71 10.20 -14.73
CA LYS A 172 -14.13 11.15 -13.77
C LYS A 172 -12.59 11.09 -13.84
N TYR A 173 -11.96 12.24 -13.56
CA TYR A 173 -10.52 12.46 -13.40
C TYR A 173 -9.76 11.26 -12.82
N VAL A 174 -8.63 10.91 -13.44
CA VAL A 174 -7.70 9.88 -12.96
C VAL A 174 -6.32 10.52 -12.80
N GLY A 175 -5.72 10.35 -11.62
CA GLY A 175 -4.31 9.96 -11.62
C GLY A 175 -3.33 10.80 -10.84
N GLY A 176 -3.72 11.37 -9.70
CA GLY A 176 -2.80 12.00 -8.76
C GLY A 176 -2.66 11.29 -7.43
N ILE A 177 -1.44 11.33 -6.87
CA ILE A 177 -1.22 11.05 -5.44
C ILE A 177 -1.57 12.32 -4.67
N VAL A 178 -2.61 12.25 -3.85
CA VAL A 178 -3.10 13.35 -3.02
C VAL A 178 -2.54 13.19 -1.61
N GLU A 179 -1.54 14.01 -1.29
CA GLU A 179 -0.92 14.06 0.04
C GLU A 179 -1.88 14.61 1.11
N GLY A 180 -1.77 14.10 2.33
CA GLY A 180 -2.58 14.49 3.48
C GLY A 180 -3.97 13.86 3.53
N VAL A 181 -4.28 12.93 2.62
CA VAL A 181 -5.62 12.35 2.47
C VAL A 181 -5.58 10.84 2.68
N CYS A 182 -6.57 10.35 3.45
CA CYS A 182 -6.86 8.94 3.62
C CYS A 182 -8.32 8.67 3.23
N TYR A 183 -8.53 7.83 2.22
CA TYR A 183 -9.86 7.40 1.76
C TYR A 183 -10.30 6.11 2.45
N ASP A 184 -11.59 5.92 2.68
CA ASP A 184 -12.14 4.82 3.49
C ASP A 184 -12.31 3.50 2.71
N GLU A 185 -12.39 3.55 1.38
CA GLU A 185 -12.80 2.43 0.55
C GLU A 185 -11.72 1.33 0.44
N PHE A 186 -10.47 1.74 0.26
CA PHE A 186 -9.31 0.86 0.19
C PHE A 186 -8.10 1.54 0.83
N GLN A 187 -7.44 0.87 1.77
CA GLN A 187 -6.29 1.38 2.53
C GLN A 187 -5.22 0.29 2.67
N ILE A 188 -3.96 0.69 2.48
CA ILE A 188 -2.75 -0.10 2.71
C ILE A 188 -1.92 0.64 3.76
N HIS A 189 -1.72 0.03 4.91
CA HIS A 189 -1.06 0.62 6.07
C HIS A 189 0.32 -0.01 6.26
N PHE A 190 1.37 0.78 6.01
CA PHE A 190 2.75 0.44 6.36
C PHE A 190 3.04 0.97 7.75
N MET A 191 3.25 0.05 8.69
CA MET A 191 3.22 0.37 10.11
C MET A 191 4.62 0.47 10.70
N MET A 192 4.73 1.27 11.75
CA MET A 192 5.88 1.17 12.64
C MET A 192 5.84 -0.15 13.41
N LEU A 193 7.01 -0.77 13.56
CA LEU A 193 7.17 -2.03 14.26
C LEU A 193 7.43 -1.87 15.77
N GLY A 194 7.78 -0.65 16.20
CA GLY A 194 8.08 -0.35 17.60
C GLY A 194 9.45 -0.84 18.07
N ASN A 195 10.39 -0.97 17.13
CA ASN A 195 11.80 -1.25 17.38
C ASN A 195 12.65 -0.66 16.24
N ASP A 196 13.96 -0.72 16.38
CA ASP A 196 14.97 -0.20 15.46
C ASP A 196 15.39 -1.18 14.37
N LYS A 197 14.54 -2.14 14.05
CA LYS A 197 14.86 -3.18 13.06
C LYS A 197 14.05 -3.01 11.78
N ALA A 198 14.63 -3.43 10.66
CA ALA A 198 13.87 -3.56 9.42
C ALA A 198 12.93 -4.77 9.48
N GLY A 199 11.87 -4.72 8.68
CA GLY A 199 10.89 -5.78 8.62
C GLY A 199 9.55 -5.30 8.09
N ASP A 200 8.73 -6.27 7.68
CA ASP A 200 7.47 -6.00 7.03
C ASP A 200 6.29 -6.36 7.91
N CYS A 201 5.37 -5.41 8.07
CA CYS A 201 4.04 -5.67 8.58
C CYS A 201 3.10 -4.66 7.93
N THR A 202 2.27 -5.16 7.02
CA THR A 202 1.34 -4.33 6.25
C THR A 202 -0.09 -4.78 6.53
N TYR A 203 -0.91 -3.89 7.05
CA TYR A 203 -2.34 -4.14 7.21
C TYR A 203 -3.10 -3.51 6.04
N ILE A 204 -4.03 -4.25 5.45
CA ILE A 204 -4.82 -3.78 4.31
C ILE A 204 -6.30 -3.89 4.66
N LYS A 205 -7.02 -2.82 4.37
CA LYS A 205 -8.48 -2.74 4.51
C LYS A 205 -9.12 -2.50 3.15
N ALA A 206 -9.94 -3.45 2.71
CA ALA A 206 -10.72 -3.36 1.48
C ALA A 206 -12.20 -3.52 1.81
N GLY A 207 -12.89 -2.41 2.08
CA GLY A 207 -14.26 -2.44 2.60
C GLY A 207 -14.38 -3.18 3.93
N ASP A 208 -15.15 -4.28 3.94
CA ASP A 208 -15.34 -5.14 5.11
C ASP A 208 -14.26 -6.25 5.23
N THR A 209 -13.32 -6.34 4.27
CA THR A 209 -12.24 -7.34 4.26
C THR A 209 -10.95 -6.77 4.85
N ASP A 210 -10.41 -7.49 5.84
CA ASP A 210 -9.19 -7.16 6.57
C ASP A 210 -8.10 -8.20 6.25
N ILE A 211 -6.91 -7.69 5.89
CA ILE A 211 -5.78 -8.50 5.42
C ILE A 211 -4.52 -8.10 6.18
N LEU A 212 -3.69 -9.08 6.53
CA LEU A 212 -2.36 -8.86 7.08
C LEU A 212 -1.31 -9.48 6.15
N ILE A 213 -0.35 -8.68 5.69
CA ILE A 213 0.84 -9.16 4.96
C ILE A 213 2.04 -8.97 5.86
N ASP A 214 2.70 -10.09 6.19
CA ASP A 214 3.81 -10.16 7.14
C ASP A 214 3.49 -9.58 8.55
N ALA A 215 4.39 -9.80 9.49
CA ALA A 215 4.13 -9.62 10.93
C ALA A 215 5.21 -8.82 11.67
N GLY A 216 6.27 -8.38 10.98
CA GLY A 216 7.30 -7.47 11.48
C GLY A 216 8.57 -8.15 11.96
N SER A 217 9.59 -7.31 12.16
CA SER A 217 11.01 -7.60 12.46
C SER A 217 11.29 -8.67 13.53
N THR A 218 10.43 -8.71 14.54
CA THR A 218 10.53 -9.61 15.69
C THR A 218 9.15 -9.97 16.23
N SER A 219 9.07 -11.00 17.09
CA SER A 219 7.84 -11.34 17.81
C SER A 219 7.31 -10.21 18.69
N GLY A 220 8.18 -9.30 19.15
CA GLY A 220 7.84 -8.13 19.94
C GLY A 220 7.03 -7.08 19.15
N SER A 221 7.18 -7.05 17.82
CA SER A 221 6.48 -6.10 16.94
C SER A 221 4.97 -6.19 17.07
N TYR A 222 4.44 -7.38 17.40
CA TYR A 222 3.03 -7.63 17.64
C TYR A 222 2.39 -6.60 18.58
N THR A 223 3.07 -6.19 19.66
CA THR A 223 2.48 -5.28 20.64
C THR A 223 2.13 -3.94 20.00
N THR A 224 3.06 -3.39 19.23
CA THR A 224 2.90 -2.10 18.54
C THR A 224 1.91 -2.21 17.38
N THR A 225 2.11 -3.20 16.50
CA THR A 225 1.32 -3.33 15.27
C THR A 225 -0.12 -3.75 15.57
N SER A 226 -0.37 -4.65 16.52
CA SER A 226 -1.74 -5.02 16.90
C SER A 226 -2.51 -3.87 17.55
N ALA A 227 -1.85 -3.05 18.38
CA ALA A 227 -2.47 -1.86 18.96
C ALA A 227 -2.91 -0.87 17.88
N TYR A 228 -2.12 -0.72 16.82
CA TYR A 228 -2.47 0.09 15.66
C TYR A 228 -3.61 -0.55 14.84
N ILE A 229 -3.49 -1.83 14.46
CA ILE A 229 -4.50 -2.55 13.66
C ILE A 229 -5.88 -2.52 14.31
N ASN A 230 -5.98 -2.64 15.63
CA ASN A 230 -7.25 -2.60 16.38
C ASN A 230 -8.01 -1.26 16.22
N GLN A 231 -7.36 -0.21 15.74
CA GLN A 231 -8.02 1.04 15.38
C GLN A 231 -8.89 0.90 14.11
N TYR A 232 -8.63 -0.10 13.28
CA TYR A 232 -9.28 -0.31 11.98
C TYR A 232 -10.01 -1.67 11.89
N CYS A 233 -9.37 -2.76 12.30
CA CYS A 233 -9.97 -4.08 12.40
C CYS A 233 -10.82 -4.16 13.68
N LYS A 234 -12.16 -4.21 13.54
CA LYS A 234 -13.09 -4.09 14.68
C LYS A 234 -13.61 -5.40 15.24
N ASP A 235 -13.38 -6.50 14.55
CA ASP A 235 -13.88 -7.81 14.96
C ASP A 235 -12.76 -8.84 15.18
N ASN A 236 -11.51 -8.36 15.17
CA ASN A 236 -10.29 -9.14 15.33
C ASN A 236 -10.27 -10.35 14.39
N SER A 237 -10.64 -10.13 13.13
CA SER A 237 -10.65 -11.14 12.09
C SER A 237 -9.79 -10.69 10.92
N PHE A 238 -8.99 -11.61 10.39
CA PHE A 238 -8.35 -11.45 9.09
C PHE A 238 -8.96 -12.48 8.14
N GLU A 239 -9.55 -12.00 7.04
CA GLU A 239 -10.02 -12.88 5.97
C GLU A 239 -8.83 -13.52 5.25
N TYR A 240 -7.75 -12.74 5.08
CA TYR A 240 -6.52 -13.20 4.46
C TYR A 240 -5.32 -12.81 5.31
N VAL A 241 -4.40 -13.74 5.51
CA VAL A 241 -3.05 -13.47 5.96
C VAL A 241 -2.09 -13.94 4.89
N ILE A 242 -1.12 -13.11 4.51
CA ILE A 242 -0.09 -13.44 3.55
C ILE A 242 1.26 -13.41 4.26
N ALA A 243 1.98 -14.54 4.27
CA ALA A 243 3.39 -14.58 4.66
C ALA A 243 4.22 -14.63 3.39
N THR A 244 5.05 -13.61 3.16
CA THR A 244 5.78 -13.49 1.89
C THR A 244 6.88 -14.54 1.79
N HIS A 245 7.72 -14.70 2.81
CA HIS A 245 8.79 -15.69 2.86
C HIS A 245 9.18 -16.02 4.32
N GLY A 246 10.23 -16.83 4.51
CA GLY A 246 10.55 -17.47 5.80
C GLY A 246 11.39 -16.64 6.78
N ASP A 247 11.88 -15.46 6.39
CA ASP A 247 12.79 -14.70 7.24
C ASP A 247 12.10 -14.07 8.45
N GLN A 248 12.86 -13.97 9.53
CA GLN A 248 12.36 -13.60 10.85
C GLN A 248 11.59 -12.28 10.83
N ASP A 249 12.09 -11.31 10.09
CA ASP A 249 11.57 -9.96 9.97
C ASP A 249 10.24 -9.86 9.20
N HIS A 250 9.73 -10.99 8.73
CA HIS A 250 8.44 -11.15 8.11
C HIS A 250 7.52 -12.02 8.97
N ILE A 251 8.01 -13.13 9.53
CA ILE A 251 7.13 -14.13 10.14
C ILE A 251 7.10 -14.15 11.67
N ALA A 252 8.03 -13.46 12.34
CA ALA A 252 8.27 -13.70 13.77
C ALA A 252 7.09 -13.37 14.69
N ALA A 253 6.22 -12.43 14.29
CA ALA A 253 5.06 -12.04 15.11
C ALA A 253 3.75 -12.77 14.74
N PHE A 254 3.71 -13.56 13.67
CA PHE A 254 2.51 -14.29 13.27
C PHE A 254 1.93 -15.18 14.37
N PRO A 255 2.73 -15.94 15.17
CA PRO A 255 2.16 -16.75 16.26
C PRO A 255 1.29 -15.95 17.24
N ASN A 256 1.64 -14.69 17.50
CA ASN A 256 0.85 -13.82 18.35
C ASN A 256 -0.43 -13.33 17.64
N PHE A 257 -0.36 -12.98 16.36
CA PHE A 257 -1.56 -12.63 15.59
C PHE A 257 -2.54 -13.80 15.49
N PHE A 258 -2.07 -14.98 15.09
CA PHE A 258 -2.88 -16.19 14.94
C PHE A 258 -3.59 -16.61 16.22
N LYS A 259 -2.95 -16.41 17.38
CA LYS A 259 -3.54 -16.70 18.68
C LYS A 259 -4.65 -15.72 19.09
N ASN A 260 -4.59 -14.47 18.64
CA ASN A 260 -5.45 -13.39 19.12
C ASN A 260 -6.51 -12.91 18.10
N TYR A 261 -6.36 -13.29 16.83
CA TYR A 261 -7.27 -12.97 15.74
C TYR A 261 -7.90 -14.25 15.17
N GLU A 262 -9.15 -14.18 14.75
CA GLU A 262 -9.70 -15.21 13.87
C GLU A 262 -9.05 -15.09 12.49
N VAL A 263 -8.51 -16.17 11.94
CA VAL A 263 -7.88 -16.16 10.62
C VAL A 263 -8.62 -17.13 9.71
N ASP A 264 -9.22 -16.64 8.61
CA ASP A 264 -9.88 -17.53 7.64
C ASP A 264 -8.87 -18.22 6.73
N THR A 265 -8.14 -17.45 5.93
CA THR A 265 -7.22 -18.03 4.93
C THR A 265 -5.80 -17.51 5.13
N VAL A 266 -4.84 -18.42 5.21
CA VAL A 266 -3.42 -18.09 5.07
C VAL A 266 -2.96 -18.45 3.66
N ILE A 267 -2.28 -17.52 3.01
CA ILE A 267 -1.55 -17.73 1.75
C ILE A 267 -0.07 -17.54 2.06
N ASP A 268 0.77 -18.54 1.81
CA ASP A 268 2.20 -18.40 2.02
C ASP A 268 3.03 -19.01 0.89
N PHE A 269 4.33 -18.80 0.96
CA PHE A 269 5.30 -19.28 0.02
C PHE A 269 5.45 -20.81 0.07
N SER A 270 5.76 -21.41 -1.07
CA SER A 270 6.22 -22.79 -1.15
C SER A 270 7.75 -22.82 -1.02
N CYS A 271 8.29 -23.35 0.07
CA CYS A 271 9.74 -23.60 0.19
C CYS A 271 10.05 -25.10 0.16
N GLU A 272 11.28 -25.49 -0.21
CA GLU A 272 11.78 -26.88 -0.05
C GLU A 272 11.53 -27.37 1.37
N THR A 273 11.72 -26.45 2.31
CA THR A 273 11.54 -26.59 3.74
C THR A 273 10.11 -27.00 4.11
N TYR A 274 9.11 -26.76 3.27
CA TYR A 274 7.72 -27.20 3.45
C TYR A 274 7.53 -28.70 3.13
N THR A 275 8.01 -29.18 1.97
CA THR A 275 8.01 -30.62 1.62
C THR A 275 8.79 -31.42 2.66
N LYS A 276 9.92 -30.83 3.06
CA LYS A 276 10.75 -31.27 4.17
C LYS A 276 9.97 -31.30 5.51
N TYR A 277 9.28 -30.22 5.88
CA TYR A 277 8.46 -30.13 7.08
C TYR A 277 7.29 -31.14 7.12
N GLN A 278 6.68 -31.47 5.99
CA GLN A 278 5.63 -32.50 5.95
C GLN A 278 6.21 -33.89 6.26
N ALA A 279 7.36 -34.23 5.66
CA ALA A 279 8.10 -35.46 6.01
C ALA A 279 8.54 -35.47 7.49
N PHE A 280 8.86 -34.30 8.06
CA PHE A 280 9.14 -34.15 9.49
C PHE A 280 7.93 -34.46 10.38
N LYS A 281 6.77 -33.87 10.07
CA LYS A 281 5.51 -34.04 10.83
C LYS A 281 5.12 -35.52 10.91
N GLU A 282 5.41 -36.27 9.86
CA GLU A 282 5.25 -37.73 9.82
C GLU A 282 6.31 -38.49 10.62
N SER A 283 7.54 -37.96 10.70
CA SER A 283 8.68 -38.59 11.37
C SER A 283 8.67 -38.54 12.91
N LYS A 284 7.77 -37.76 13.54
CA LYS A 284 7.70 -37.50 15.00
C LYS A 284 9.00 -37.01 15.65
N LYS A 285 9.95 -36.49 14.87
CA LYS A 285 11.19 -35.88 15.40
C LYS A 285 10.88 -34.54 16.07
N THR A 286 11.84 -33.91 16.74
CA THR A 286 11.67 -32.52 17.23
C THR A 286 11.99 -31.52 16.11
N THR A 287 11.30 -30.37 16.07
CA THR A 287 11.53 -29.33 15.03
C THR A 287 12.99 -28.90 14.98
N ARG A 288 13.66 -28.91 16.13
CA ARG A 288 15.09 -28.66 16.30
C ARG A 288 16.00 -29.63 15.53
N ASP A 289 15.65 -30.91 15.48
CA ASP A 289 16.44 -31.94 14.78
C ASP A 289 16.28 -31.88 13.25
N TYR A 290 15.21 -31.23 12.79
CA TYR A 290 14.81 -31.25 11.39
C TYR A 290 15.48 -30.19 10.53
N PHE A 291 15.52 -28.97 11.06
CA PHE A 291 16.13 -27.84 10.40
C PHE A 291 17.62 -27.68 10.77
N ALA A 292 18.23 -28.68 11.42
CA ALA A 292 19.66 -28.74 11.64
C ALA A 292 20.39 -28.85 10.28
N GLY A 293 20.59 -27.70 9.63
CA GLY A 293 21.15 -27.60 8.27
C GLY A 293 20.56 -26.49 7.38
N THR A 294 19.47 -25.82 7.78
CA THR A 294 18.95 -24.63 7.07
C THR A 294 19.54 -23.36 7.68
N THR A 295 19.85 -22.37 6.84
CA THR A 295 20.82 -21.30 7.18
C THR A 295 20.26 -20.07 7.91
N LYS A 296 18.95 -19.95 8.17
CA LYS A 296 18.38 -18.96 9.11
C LYS A 296 17.16 -19.51 9.88
N THR A 297 16.79 -18.85 10.99
CA THR A 297 16.28 -19.43 12.25
C THR A 297 15.13 -20.46 12.17
N THR A 298 15.55 -21.72 12.20
CA THR A 298 14.73 -22.94 12.31
C THR A 298 13.56 -22.88 13.32
N ALA A 299 13.76 -22.23 14.46
CA ALA A 299 12.77 -22.12 15.53
C ALA A 299 11.65 -21.13 15.21
N THR A 300 11.99 -19.99 14.58
CA THR A 300 11.01 -18.96 14.19
C THR A 300 10.05 -19.51 13.15
N TYR A 301 10.60 -20.12 12.10
CA TYR A 301 9.79 -20.73 11.05
C TYR A 301 8.96 -21.91 11.57
N GLY A 302 9.54 -22.78 12.42
CA GLY A 302 8.77 -23.84 13.08
C GLY A 302 7.60 -23.31 13.92
N SER A 303 7.79 -22.19 14.64
CA SER A 303 6.74 -21.54 15.43
C SER A 303 5.63 -20.95 14.56
N TYR A 304 6.00 -20.35 13.42
CA TYR A 304 5.05 -19.88 12.42
C TYR A 304 4.18 -21.02 11.89
N LEU A 305 4.80 -22.12 11.46
CA LEU A 305 4.08 -23.27 10.89
C LEU A 305 3.13 -23.91 11.91
N GLU A 306 3.58 -24.11 13.15
CA GLU A 306 2.73 -24.64 14.22
C GLU A 306 1.51 -23.73 14.46
N ALA A 307 1.73 -22.41 14.54
CA ALA A 307 0.64 -21.47 14.75
C ALA A 307 -0.31 -21.43 13.54
N ARG A 308 0.20 -21.41 12.31
CA ARG A 308 -0.61 -21.44 11.08
C ARG A 308 -1.52 -22.68 11.08
N ASP A 309 -0.93 -23.86 11.24
CA ASP A 309 -1.65 -25.15 11.23
C ASP A 309 -2.67 -25.26 12.37
N THR A 310 -2.43 -24.56 13.48
CA THR A 310 -3.33 -24.56 14.64
C THR A 310 -4.53 -23.62 14.47
N TYR A 311 -4.32 -22.42 13.92
CA TYR A 311 -5.30 -21.33 14.01
C TYR A 311 -5.95 -20.96 12.68
N ALA A 312 -5.31 -21.19 11.53
CA ALA A 312 -5.87 -20.85 10.22
C ALA A 312 -6.99 -21.84 9.84
N LYS A 313 -8.12 -21.35 9.34
CA LYS A 313 -9.22 -22.22 8.87
C LYS A 313 -8.88 -22.88 7.52
N LYS A 314 -8.12 -22.18 6.68
CA LYS A 314 -7.64 -22.62 5.36
C LYS A 314 -6.19 -22.18 5.17
N HIS A 315 -5.46 -22.97 4.41
CA HIS A 315 -4.09 -22.67 4.01
C HIS A 315 -3.91 -23.04 2.54
N TYR A 316 -3.29 -22.14 1.78
CA TYR A 316 -2.89 -22.34 0.39
C TYR A 316 -1.46 -21.87 0.21
N THR A 317 -0.71 -22.54 -0.65
CA THR A 317 0.55 -21.98 -1.15
C THR A 317 0.26 -20.93 -2.23
N ALA A 318 1.17 -20.00 -2.45
CA ALA A 318 1.05 -19.03 -3.54
C ALA A 318 1.03 -19.71 -4.92
N GLY A 319 1.71 -20.86 -5.06
CA GLY A 319 1.60 -21.73 -6.25
C GLY A 319 0.21 -22.34 -6.44
N ASP A 320 -0.47 -22.74 -5.35
CA ASP A 320 -1.87 -23.19 -5.42
C ASP A 320 -2.79 -22.07 -5.91
N CYS A 321 -2.61 -20.86 -5.35
CA CYS A 321 -3.35 -19.67 -5.73
C CYS A 321 -3.14 -19.36 -7.21
N TYR A 322 -1.89 -19.21 -7.67
CA TYR A 322 -1.58 -18.88 -9.06
C TYR A 322 -2.25 -19.83 -10.05
N ASN A 323 -2.23 -21.14 -9.74
CA ASN A 323 -2.77 -22.18 -10.61
C ASN A 323 -4.29 -22.43 -10.43
N ASN A 324 -4.97 -21.74 -9.50
CA ASN A 324 -6.38 -21.96 -9.16
C ASN A 324 -6.70 -23.43 -8.78
N ILE A 325 -5.81 -24.08 -8.03
CA ILE A 325 -5.97 -25.49 -7.62
C ILE A 325 -6.34 -25.60 -6.15
N ASN A 326 -6.82 -26.78 -5.74
CA ASN A 326 -7.13 -27.09 -4.34
C ASN A 326 -8.15 -26.15 -3.66
N GLY A 327 -8.93 -25.42 -4.46
CA GLY A 327 -9.89 -24.42 -4.00
C GLY A 327 -9.29 -23.03 -3.76
N ALA A 328 -7.98 -22.86 -3.98
CA ALA A 328 -7.33 -21.56 -4.06
C ALA A 328 -7.75 -20.82 -5.34
N LYS A 329 -7.52 -19.50 -5.35
CA LYS A 329 -7.78 -18.64 -6.50
C LYS A 329 -6.55 -17.82 -6.82
N ARG A 330 -6.36 -17.47 -8.09
CA ARG A 330 -5.34 -16.50 -8.50
C ARG A 330 -5.77 -15.10 -8.12
N THR A 331 -7.03 -14.79 -8.38
CA THR A 331 -7.65 -13.49 -8.10
C THR A 331 -8.70 -13.64 -7.00
N TYR A 332 -8.54 -12.88 -5.92
CA TYR A 332 -9.46 -12.78 -4.81
C TYR A 332 -10.22 -11.44 -4.90
N GLN A 333 -11.55 -11.50 -5.00
CA GLN A 333 -12.41 -10.33 -4.89
C GLN A 333 -12.52 -9.91 -3.41
N LEU A 334 -12.01 -8.72 -3.08
CA LEU A 334 -11.95 -8.23 -1.70
C LEU A 334 -13.13 -7.30 -1.36
N SER A 335 -13.54 -6.48 -2.31
CA SER A 335 -14.73 -5.61 -2.19
C SER A 335 -15.47 -5.52 -3.52
N GLU A 336 -16.37 -4.56 -3.72
CA GLU A 336 -17.03 -4.36 -5.03
C GLU A 336 -16.02 -4.00 -6.13
N ASN A 337 -15.03 -3.16 -5.82
CA ASN A 337 -14.10 -2.58 -6.80
C ASN A 337 -12.64 -3.01 -6.61
N VAL A 338 -12.35 -3.83 -5.59
CA VAL A 338 -10.96 -4.20 -5.24
C VAL A 338 -10.74 -5.69 -5.38
N THR A 339 -9.69 -6.05 -6.13
CA THR A 339 -9.15 -7.41 -6.20
C THR A 339 -7.73 -7.48 -5.64
N MET A 340 -7.33 -8.68 -5.21
CA MET A 340 -5.95 -9.05 -4.94
C MET A 340 -5.59 -10.23 -5.83
N ASP A 341 -4.54 -10.07 -6.62
CA ASP A 341 -3.96 -11.10 -7.47
C ASP A 341 -2.69 -11.66 -6.81
N ILE A 342 -2.58 -12.98 -6.75
CA ILE A 342 -1.31 -13.66 -6.50
C ILE A 342 -0.60 -13.79 -7.85
N LEU A 343 0.50 -13.07 -8.01
CA LEU A 343 1.26 -13.00 -9.26
C LEU A 343 2.18 -14.22 -9.42
N TYR A 344 2.54 -14.53 -10.66
CA TYR A 344 3.55 -15.54 -10.98
C TYR A 344 4.87 -15.21 -10.29
N ASN A 345 5.47 -16.24 -9.70
CA ASN A 345 6.86 -16.25 -9.30
C ASN A 345 7.45 -17.63 -9.66
N TYR A 346 8.60 -17.65 -10.30
CA TYR A 346 9.30 -18.87 -10.70
C TYR A 346 9.55 -19.80 -9.50
N TYR A 347 9.82 -19.23 -8.33
CA TYR A 347 10.17 -19.98 -7.12
C TYR A 347 8.98 -20.58 -6.38
N TYR A 348 7.76 -20.46 -6.90
CA TYR A 348 6.62 -21.21 -6.37
C TYR A 348 6.65 -22.71 -6.70
N TYR A 349 7.60 -23.14 -7.53
CA TYR A 349 7.62 -24.48 -8.11
C TYR A 349 8.98 -25.15 -7.95
N ASP A 350 8.97 -26.47 -7.83
CA ASP A 350 10.14 -27.32 -8.06
C ASP A 350 10.34 -27.46 -9.58
N ASN A 351 10.99 -26.46 -10.18
CA ASN A 351 11.18 -26.43 -11.64
C ASN A 351 12.14 -27.52 -12.14
N ASN A 352 12.96 -28.10 -11.25
CA ASN A 352 13.92 -29.15 -11.57
C ASN A 352 13.34 -30.57 -11.41
N ASN A 353 12.13 -30.69 -10.84
CA ASN A 353 11.45 -31.95 -10.50
C ASN A 353 12.34 -32.91 -9.69
N ASP A 354 13.26 -32.39 -8.90
CA ASP A 354 14.22 -33.16 -8.10
C ASP A 354 13.91 -33.13 -6.60
N GLY A 355 12.76 -32.56 -6.24
CA GLY A 355 12.32 -32.33 -4.87
C GLY A 355 12.97 -31.11 -4.22
N LYS A 356 13.71 -30.29 -4.98
CA LYS A 356 14.41 -29.10 -4.50
C LYS A 356 13.92 -27.86 -5.22
N VAL A 357 14.03 -26.71 -4.57
CA VAL A 357 13.75 -25.43 -5.21
C VAL A 357 15.05 -24.79 -5.67
N ASP A 358 14.96 -24.05 -6.77
CA ASP A 358 16.09 -23.56 -7.56
C ASP A 358 16.78 -22.31 -6.95
N SER A 359 16.63 -22.10 -5.64
CA SER A 359 17.28 -21.02 -4.89
C SER A 359 17.54 -21.46 -3.45
N THR A 360 18.72 -21.13 -2.94
CA THR A 360 19.03 -21.21 -1.49
C THR A 360 18.70 -19.92 -0.76
N ASP A 361 18.32 -18.87 -1.49
CA ASP A 361 17.89 -17.60 -0.93
C ASP A 361 16.38 -17.62 -0.71
N GLU A 362 15.97 -17.54 0.56
CA GLU A 362 14.56 -17.59 0.98
C GLU A 362 13.77 -16.35 0.50
N ASN A 363 14.45 -15.24 0.22
CA ASN A 363 13.84 -14.01 -0.27
C ASN A 363 13.14 -14.19 -1.62
N ASN A 364 13.72 -15.01 -2.50
CA ASN A 364 13.20 -15.26 -3.84
C ASN A 364 11.86 -16.02 -3.85
N PHE A 365 11.50 -16.66 -2.73
CA PHE A 365 10.20 -17.32 -2.56
C PHE A 365 9.06 -16.36 -2.22
N SER A 366 9.36 -15.06 -2.11
CA SER A 366 8.39 -14.03 -1.74
C SER A 366 7.07 -14.16 -2.50
N VAL A 367 5.97 -14.22 -1.75
CA VAL A 367 4.62 -14.15 -2.32
C VAL A 367 4.39 -12.75 -2.90
N LEU A 368 4.19 -12.70 -4.20
CA LEU A 368 3.99 -11.47 -4.96
C LEU A 368 2.50 -11.16 -5.07
N THR A 369 2.11 -9.97 -4.60
CA THR A 369 0.71 -9.53 -4.59
C THR A 369 0.51 -8.24 -5.38
N LEU A 370 -0.56 -8.20 -6.17
CA LEU A 370 -1.03 -7.01 -6.84
C LEU A 370 -2.45 -6.71 -6.39
N PHE A 371 -2.66 -5.56 -5.77
CA PHE A 371 -4.00 -5.06 -5.49
C PHE A 371 -4.42 -4.15 -6.63
N THR A 372 -5.63 -4.37 -7.15
CA THR A 372 -6.21 -3.56 -8.22
C THR A 372 -7.52 -2.96 -7.73
N TYR A 373 -7.61 -1.63 -7.76
CA TYR A 373 -8.88 -0.90 -7.62
C TYR A 373 -9.37 -0.57 -9.03
N ASN A 374 -10.54 -1.07 -9.42
CA ASN A 374 -11.19 -0.76 -10.69
C ASN A 374 -12.53 -0.07 -10.45
N LEU A 375 -12.64 1.20 -10.80
CA LEU A 375 -13.91 1.94 -10.82
C LEU A 375 -14.26 2.32 -12.25
N ASN A 376 -15.27 1.66 -12.83
CA ASN A 376 -15.78 1.97 -14.17
C ASN A 376 -14.68 2.03 -15.25
N GLY A 377 -13.71 1.11 -15.21
CA GLY A 377 -12.60 1.06 -16.16
C GLY A 377 -11.41 1.98 -15.81
N THR A 378 -11.47 2.71 -14.69
CA THR A 378 -10.31 3.39 -14.11
C THR A 378 -9.57 2.45 -13.18
N TYR A 379 -8.28 2.22 -13.44
CA TYR A 379 -7.46 1.26 -12.71
C TYR A 379 -6.39 1.96 -11.86
N HIS A 380 -6.33 1.57 -10.59
CA HIS A 380 -5.21 1.85 -9.70
C HIS A 380 -4.58 0.56 -9.21
N ARG A 381 -3.24 0.51 -9.16
CA ARG A 381 -2.48 -0.73 -8.92
C ARG A 381 -1.42 -0.56 -7.83
N PHE A 382 -1.34 -1.53 -6.93
CA PHE A 382 -0.47 -1.48 -5.76
C PHE A 382 0.29 -2.81 -5.64
N PHE A 383 1.61 -2.78 -5.85
CA PHE A 383 2.47 -3.97 -5.85
C PHE A 383 3.21 -4.11 -4.53
N LEU A 384 3.06 -5.27 -3.89
CA LEU A 384 3.77 -5.66 -2.67
C LEU A 384 4.40 -7.04 -2.92
N GLY A 385 5.73 -7.08 -2.98
CA GLY A 385 6.49 -8.25 -3.42
C GLY A 385 7.41 -8.89 -2.36
N GLY A 386 7.22 -8.57 -1.07
CA GLY A 386 8.12 -9.04 -0.01
C GLY A 386 9.57 -8.63 -0.28
N ASP A 387 10.48 -9.59 -0.17
CA ASP A 387 11.93 -9.38 -0.28
C ASP A 387 12.54 -9.89 -1.58
N LEU A 388 11.72 -10.09 -2.63
CA LEU A 388 12.18 -10.54 -3.94
C LEU A 388 13.47 -9.83 -4.37
N GLU A 389 14.54 -10.61 -4.58
CA GLU A 389 15.85 -10.11 -4.95
C GLU A 389 16.12 -10.32 -6.45
N LYS A 390 17.29 -9.86 -6.89
CA LYS A 390 17.71 -9.84 -8.29
C LYS A 390 17.35 -11.08 -9.10
N GLU A 391 17.64 -12.29 -8.62
CA GLU A 391 17.35 -13.53 -9.38
C GLU A 391 15.84 -13.73 -9.57
N GLY A 392 15.03 -13.49 -8.52
CA GLY A 392 13.57 -13.47 -8.59
C GLY A 392 13.02 -12.36 -9.47
N GLU A 393 13.62 -11.17 -9.42
CA GLU A 393 13.23 -10.03 -10.26
C GLU A 393 13.52 -10.27 -11.74
N GLU A 394 14.65 -10.91 -12.07
CA GLU A 394 14.98 -11.32 -13.43
C GLU A 394 13.97 -12.37 -13.94
N LYS A 395 13.62 -13.36 -13.12
CA LYS A 395 12.58 -14.35 -13.49
C LYS A 395 11.19 -13.75 -13.63
N PHE A 396 10.86 -12.77 -12.79
CA PHE A 396 9.64 -11.99 -12.91
C PHE A 396 9.61 -11.25 -14.26
N ALA A 397 10.68 -10.55 -14.60
CA ALA A 397 10.79 -9.81 -15.86
C ALA A 397 10.77 -10.71 -17.10
N GLU A 398 11.43 -11.87 -17.05
CA GLU A 398 11.36 -12.89 -18.10
C GLU A 398 9.93 -13.40 -18.32
N TYR A 399 9.14 -13.55 -17.25
CA TYR A 399 7.77 -14.03 -17.36
C TYR A 399 6.82 -12.97 -17.90
N TYR A 400 6.91 -11.73 -17.37
CA TYR A 400 6.05 -10.61 -17.73
C TYR A 400 6.63 -9.80 -18.91
N ASP A 401 6.88 -10.52 -20.01
CA ASP A 401 7.49 -10.01 -21.24
C ASP A 401 6.52 -9.24 -22.18
N GLY A 402 5.23 -9.16 -21.82
CA GLY A 402 4.19 -8.53 -22.63
C GLY A 402 3.77 -9.32 -23.88
N SER A 403 4.20 -10.59 -24.02
CA SER A 403 3.85 -11.43 -25.18
C SER A 403 2.36 -11.81 -25.24
N THR A 404 1.68 -11.80 -24.10
CA THR A 404 0.23 -12.02 -23.97
C THR A 404 -0.36 -11.08 -22.92
N GLU A 405 -1.69 -10.93 -22.90
CA GLU A 405 -2.39 -10.17 -21.85
C GLU A 405 -2.08 -10.70 -20.44
N GLU A 406 -2.04 -12.03 -20.27
CA GLU A 406 -1.67 -12.67 -18.99
C GLU A 406 -0.24 -12.35 -18.55
N LYS A 407 0.67 -12.17 -19.51
CA LYS A 407 2.08 -11.82 -19.31
C LYS A 407 2.35 -10.32 -19.39
N THR A 408 1.30 -9.50 -19.36
CA THR A 408 1.45 -8.05 -19.37
C THR A 408 1.28 -7.51 -17.95
N MET A 409 2.32 -6.85 -17.45
CA MET A 409 2.24 -6.02 -16.24
C MET A 409 2.06 -4.56 -16.63
N HIS A 410 1.25 -3.84 -15.87
CA HIS A 410 1.07 -2.40 -16.03
C HIS A 410 1.79 -1.64 -14.93
N SER A 411 2.09 -0.37 -15.20
CA SER A 411 2.61 0.55 -14.20
C SER A 411 1.76 0.58 -12.93
N VAL A 412 2.42 0.78 -11.78
CA VAL A 412 1.77 0.79 -10.47
C VAL A 412 1.75 2.19 -9.85
N ASP A 413 0.68 2.50 -9.13
CA ASP A 413 0.62 3.71 -8.34
C ASP A 413 1.51 3.59 -7.10
N LEU A 414 1.61 2.39 -6.51
CA LEU A 414 2.44 2.09 -5.34
C LEU A 414 3.31 0.86 -5.56
N TYR A 415 4.60 1.01 -5.23
CA TYR A 415 5.55 -0.07 -5.05
C TYR A 415 6.05 -0.09 -3.60
N LYS A 416 5.82 -1.18 -2.87
CA LYS A 416 6.57 -1.40 -1.64
C LYS A 416 7.97 -1.88 -2.02
N ALA A 417 9.00 -1.16 -1.57
CA ALA A 417 10.39 -1.51 -1.86
C ALA A 417 10.69 -2.95 -1.44
N GLY A 418 11.29 -3.72 -2.35
CA GLY A 418 11.72 -5.08 -2.05
C GLY A 418 12.84 -5.07 -1.02
N HIS A 419 12.84 -6.01 -0.09
CA HIS A 419 13.92 -6.22 0.88
C HIS A 419 14.34 -4.93 1.56
N HIS A 420 13.34 -4.19 2.06
CA HIS A 420 13.52 -2.97 2.85
C HIS A 420 14.26 -1.83 2.14
N GLY A 421 14.44 -1.92 0.81
CA GLY A 421 15.30 -1.01 0.04
C GLY A 421 16.76 -1.49 -0.06
N SER A 422 16.99 -2.80 -0.07
CA SER A 422 18.30 -3.42 -0.22
C SER A 422 18.94 -3.11 -1.58
N LYS A 423 20.26 -3.25 -1.64
CA LYS A 423 21.03 -3.18 -2.89
C LYS A 423 20.80 -4.40 -3.79
N THR A 424 20.34 -5.51 -3.20
CA THR A 424 20.07 -6.77 -3.90
C THR A 424 18.69 -6.81 -4.57
N SER A 425 17.79 -5.88 -4.23
CA SER A 425 16.40 -5.80 -4.72
C SER A 425 16.11 -4.46 -5.41
N SER A 426 14.90 -4.31 -5.96
CA SER A 426 14.48 -3.15 -6.75
C SER A 426 15.43 -2.89 -7.93
N ASN A 427 15.91 -3.96 -8.59
CA ASN A 427 16.77 -3.84 -9.76
C ASN A 427 16.00 -3.24 -10.94
N ASP A 428 16.73 -2.69 -11.91
CA ASP A 428 16.14 -2.03 -13.08
C ASP A 428 15.17 -2.97 -13.83
N CYS A 429 15.45 -4.27 -13.92
CA CYS A 429 14.56 -5.24 -14.57
C CYS A 429 13.14 -5.27 -13.98
N LEU A 430 12.99 -5.12 -12.66
CA LEU A 430 11.68 -5.03 -12.01
C LEU A 430 11.10 -3.62 -12.15
N LEU A 431 11.90 -2.59 -11.86
CA LEU A 431 11.41 -1.21 -11.83
C LEU A 431 11.00 -0.69 -13.22
N ASP A 432 11.65 -1.16 -14.29
CA ASP A 432 11.30 -0.84 -15.68
C ASP A 432 9.90 -1.36 -16.06
N ILE A 433 9.46 -2.45 -15.42
CA ILE A 433 8.11 -3.01 -15.57
C ILE A 433 7.11 -2.25 -14.68
N LEU A 434 7.47 -2.05 -13.41
CA LEU A 434 6.53 -1.49 -12.42
C LEU A 434 6.32 0.02 -12.58
N GLN A 435 7.33 0.77 -13.02
CA GLN A 435 7.28 2.24 -13.23
C GLN A 435 6.51 2.99 -12.12
N PRO A 436 6.93 2.85 -10.85
CA PRO A 436 6.10 3.24 -9.72
C PRO A 436 5.96 4.76 -9.55
N LYS A 437 4.75 5.23 -9.23
CA LYS A 437 4.51 6.64 -8.88
C LYS A 437 4.84 6.98 -7.42
N LEU A 438 4.69 6.02 -6.52
CA LEU A 438 4.94 6.11 -5.07
C LEU A 438 5.73 4.89 -4.63
N CYS A 439 6.68 5.09 -3.70
CA CYS A 439 7.39 4.00 -3.06
C CYS A 439 7.40 4.11 -1.53
N VAL A 440 7.21 2.99 -0.85
CA VAL A 440 7.39 2.89 0.60
C VAL A 440 8.46 1.84 0.91
N ALA A 441 9.53 2.25 1.58
CA ALA A 441 10.58 1.37 2.07
C ALA A 441 10.36 1.05 3.55
N CYS A 442 9.96 -0.19 3.85
CA CYS A 442 9.66 -0.64 5.21
C CYS A 442 10.95 -0.95 5.96
N CYS A 443 11.56 0.07 6.55
CA CYS A 443 12.79 -0.08 7.30
C CYS A 443 12.87 0.93 8.44
N CYS A 444 13.82 0.70 9.34
CA CYS A 444 14.37 1.74 10.18
C CYS A 444 15.58 2.34 9.46
N CYS A 445 15.44 3.55 8.91
CA CYS A 445 16.46 4.15 8.06
C CYS A 445 17.80 4.30 8.79
N GLY A 446 18.88 3.88 8.11
CA GLY A 446 20.27 4.06 8.52
C GLY A 446 20.74 3.17 9.67
N THR A 447 19.93 2.22 10.14
CA THR A 447 20.34 1.33 11.22
C THR A 447 21.46 0.40 10.79
N ASP A 448 22.37 0.08 11.71
CA ASP A 448 23.49 -0.85 11.48
C ASP A 448 23.15 -2.32 11.75
N GLU A 449 21.85 -2.67 11.79
CA GLU A 449 21.34 -4.02 12.07
C GLU A 449 21.98 -5.09 11.17
N TYR A 450 21.94 -4.90 9.86
CA TYR A 450 22.44 -5.88 8.89
C TYR A 450 23.89 -5.64 8.50
N THR A 451 24.34 -4.39 8.57
CA THR A 451 25.68 -4.02 8.12
C THR A 451 26.15 -2.72 8.76
N PRO A 452 27.44 -2.65 9.15
CA PRO A 452 28.08 -1.42 9.59
C PRO A 452 28.45 -0.48 8.42
N ILE A 453 28.36 -0.96 7.17
CA ILE A 453 28.74 -0.18 5.98
C ILE A 453 27.59 0.78 5.65
N THR A 454 27.81 2.09 5.83
CA THR A 454 26.78 3.13 5.70
C THR A 454 25.98 3.05 4.40
N ASP A 455 26.63 2.81 3.26
CA ASP A 455 25.96 2.69 1.94
C ASP A 455 25.02 1.49 1.81
N ASN A 456 25.29 0.44 2.59
CA ASN A 456 24.54 -0.80 2.58
C ASN A 456 23.47 -0.85 3.69
N GLN A 457 23.41 0.14 4.58
CA GLN A 457 22.29 0.28 5.52
C GLN A 457 21.00 0.58 4.73
N PHE A 458 19.84 0.23 5.25
CA PHE A 458 18.59 0.46 4.53
C PHE A 458 18.04 1.89 4.71
N PRO A 459 17.34 2.44 3.70
CA PRO A 459 17.38 2.02 2.30
C PRO A 459 18.80 2.28 1.73
N THR A 460 19.33 1.39 0.90
CA THR A 460 20.71 1.47 0.39
C THR A 460 20.89 2.57 -0.65
N GLN A 461 22.13 3.01 -0.87
CA GLN A 461 22.43 3.96 -1.95
C GLN A 461 22.09 3.40 -3.34
N ASP A 462 22.31 2.09 -3.57
CA ASP A 462 21.96 1.43 -4.84
C ASP A 462 20.45 1.44 -5.10
N PHE A 463 19.64 1.17 -4.07
CA PHE A 463 18.19 1.32 -4.15
C PHE A 463 17.79 2.75 -4.53
N ILE A 464 18.35 3.76 -3.85
CA ILE A 464 18.07 5.18 -4.13
C ILE A 464 18.40 5.53 -5.58
N ASN A 465 19.56 5.09 -6.09
CA ASN A 465 19.98 5.34 -7.47
C ASN A 465 18.99 4.78 -8.50
N ARG A 466 18.39 3.61 -8.23
CA ARG A 466 17.46 2.95 -9.13
C ARG A 466 16.04 3.54 -9.06
N ILE A 467 15.49 3.72 -7.85
CA ILE A 467 14.11 4.21 -7.69
C ILE A 467 13.95 5.67 -8.14
N ALA A 468 15.00 6.48 -8.01
CA ALA A 468 14.95 7.89 -8.36
C ALA A 468 14.64 8.14 -9.85
N LYS A 469 14.93 7.16 -10.73
CA LYS A 469 14.57 7.20 -12.16
C LYS A 469 13.05 7.28 -12.38
N TRP A 470 12.26 6.77 -11.44
CA TRP A 470 10.81 6.61 -11.56
C TRP A 470 10.03 7.59 -10.67
N THR A 471 10.48 7.77 -9.43
CA THR A 471 9.79 8.66 -8.50
C THR A 471 10.71 9.21 -7.42
N ASP A 472 10.42 10.43 -6.99
CA ASP A 472 11.00 11.02 -5.80
C ASP A 472 10.09 10.89 -4.56
N LYS A 473 8.86 10.38 -4.74
CA LYS A 473 7.89 10.11 -3.69
C LYS A 473 8.24 8.79 -3.00
N VAL A 474 9.31 8.82 -2.21
CA VAL A 474 9.79 7.69 -1.41
C VAL A 474 9.60 8.01 0.06
N TYR A 475 9.03 7.08 0.83
CA TYR A 475 8.72 7.25 2.25
C TYR A 475 9.16 6.05 3.07
N ALA A 476 9.46 6.25 4.35
CA ALA A 476 9.83 5.17 5.26
C ALA A 476 9.26 5.39 6.67
N PRO A 477 8.84 4.34 7.39
CA PRO A 477 8.17 4.51 8.68
C PRO A 477 9.05 5.13 9.77
N SER A 478 10.29 4.65 9.91
CA SER A 478 11.18 5.02 11.02
C SER A 478 12.62 5.25 10.58
N VAL A 479 13.40 5.82 11.48
CA VAL A 479 14.84 6.08 11.39
C VAL A 479 15.46 5.80 12.75
N PHE A 480 16.76 5.46 12.80
CA PHE A 480 17.46 5.37 14.08
C PHE A 480 17.30 6.67 14.89
N ASP A 481 17.36 6.59 16.22
CA ASP A 481 17.25 7.78 17.07
C ASP A 481 18.58 8.52 17.20
N SER A 482 19.63 7.78 17.56
CA SER A 482 21.00 8.29 17.75
C SER A 482 22.04 7.32 17.19
N TYR A 483 23.28 7.81 17.05
CA TYR A 483 24.42 6.99 16.67
C TYR A 483 25.71 7.47 17.34
N GLU A 484 26.69 6.57 17.41
CA GLU A 484 28.07 6.87 17.76
C GLU A 484 29.04 6.37 16.67
N ILE A 485 30.22 6.97 16.60
CA ILE A 485 31.30 6.50 15.70
C ILE A 485 32.19 5.57 16.51
N VAL A 486 32.27 4.31 16.10
CA VAL A 486 33.03 3.25 16.77
C VAL A 486 34.16 2.79 15.87
N THR A 487 35.33 2.54 16.46
CA THR A 487 36.45 1.92 15.76
C THR A 487 36.38 0.40 15.91
N ALA A 488 36.34 -0.33 14.80
CA ALA A 488 36.24 -1.78 14.81
C ALA A 488 37.44 -2.41 15.51
N SER A 489 37.16 -3.19 16.54
CA SER A 489 38.14 -3.96 17.30
C SER A 489 38.24 -5.41 16.78
N GLN A 490 39.21 -6.17 17.30
CA GLN A 490 39.32 -7.59 16.97
C GLN A 490 38.18 -8.38 17.66
N ALA A 491 37.49 -9.21 16.88
CA ALA A 491 36.40 -10.06 17.35
C ALA A 491 36.86 -11.01 18.46
N LYS A 492 35.94 -11.30 19.39
CA LYS A 492 36.12 -12.31 20.42
C LYS A 492 35.17 -13.49 20.23
N ASP A 493 35.59 -14.68 20.64
CA ASP A 493 34.75 -15.88 20.73
C ASP A 493 33.87 -15.87 21.98
N SER A 494 33.03 -16.90 22.10
CA SER A 494 32.10 -17.05 23.23
C SER A 494 32.81 -17.16 24.58
N ASP A 495 34.09 -17.54 24.57
CA ASP A 495 34.93 -17.67 25.76
C ASP A 495 35.77 -16.41 26.02
N GLY A 496 35.62 -15.38 25.17
CA GLY A 496 36.30 -14.09 25.27
C GLY A 496 37.69 -14.04 24.63
N ASN A 497 38.13 -15.10 23.94
CA ASN A 497 39.43 -15.11 23.25
C ASN A 497 39.35 -14.39 21.90
N LEU A 498 40.46 -13.80 21.48
CA LEU A 498 40.56 -13.13 20.19
C LEU A 498 40.40 -14.12 19.03
N LYS A 499 39.56 -13.78 18.05
CA LYS A 499 39.30 -14.60 16.86
C LYS A 499 40.32 -14.33 15.76
N PHE A 500 40.67 -15.41 15.07
CA PHE A 500 41.52 -15.43 13.89
C PHE A 500 40.85 -16.26 12.79
N ASP A 501 41.12 -15.91 11.54
CA ASP A 501 40.67 -16.70 10.39
C ASP A 501 41.49 -18.00 10.27
N LYS A 502 41.13 -18.85 9.30
CA LYS A 502 41.83 -20.12 9.05
C LYS A 502 43.32 -19.98 8.66
N ASN A 503 43.75 -18.77 8.31
CA ASN A 503 45.12 -18.46 7.92
C ASN A 503 45.90 -17.77 9.07
N GLY A 504 45.27 -17.55 10.23
CA GLY A 504 45.87 -16.89 11.39
C GLY A 504 45.78 -15.37 11.39
N ASN A 505 44.97 -14.75 10.52
CA ASN A 505 44.77 -13.30 10.52
C ASN A 505 43.68 -12.88 11.52
N PRO A 506 43.85 -11.76 12.25
CA PRO A 506 42.80 -11.21 13.11
C PRO A 506 41.47 -10.98 12.36
N VAL A 507 40.35 -11.35 12.99
CA VAL A 507 39.01 -11.11 12.45
C VAL A 507 38.40 -9.88 13.13
N SER A 508 37.82 -8.96 12.35
CA SER A 508 37.09 -7.80 12.90
C SER A 508 35.82 -8.21 13.63
N GLU A 509 35.50 -7.50 14.73
CA GLU A 509 34.26 -7.69 15.48
C GLU A 509 33.01 -7.30 14.69
N ARG A 510 33.18 -6.49 13.64
CA ARG A 510 32.11 -6.13 12.71
C ARG A 510 32.49 -6.58 11.30
N SER A 511 31.70 -7.50 10.77
CA SER A 511 31.89 -7.97 9.39
C SER A 511 31.78 -6.79 8.40
N GLY A 512 32.73 -6.69 7.48
CA GLY A 512 32.76 -5.64 6.45
C GLY A 512 33.50 -4.36 6.83
N VAL A 513 34.06 -4.26 8.04
CA VAL A 513 34.90 -3.13 8.48
C VAL A 513 36.24 -3.69 8.97
N ALA A 514 37.36 -3.17 8.49
CA ALA A 514 38.67 -3.66 8.90
C ALA A 514 38.99 -3.24 10.35
N ILE A 515 39.84 -4.00 11.03
CA ILE A 515 40.29 -3.63 12.38
C ILE A 515 40.99 -2.27 12.32
N GLY A 516 40.54 -1.32 13.14
CA GLY A 516 41.04 0.05 13.18
C GLY A 516 40.26 1.06 12.34
N GLU A 517 39.34 0.62 11.47
CA GLU A 517 38.44 1.50 10.72
C GLU A 517 37.20 1.89 11.53
N GLN A 518 36.60 3.03 11.19
CA GLN A 518 35.42 3.58 11.87
C GLN A 518 34.11 3.17 11.20
N TYR A 519 33.07 2.94 11.99
CA TYR A 519 31.70 2.71 11.53
C TYR A 519 30.66 3.37 12.44
N ILE A 520 29.44 3.52 11.91
CA ILE A 520 28.28 4.03 12.66
C ILE A 520 27.69 2.87 13.47
N HIS A 521 27.61 3.03 14.79
CA HIS A 521 26.77 2.18 15.64
C HIS A 521 25.50 2.93 16.03
N THR A 522 24.33 2.37 15.70
CA THR A 522 23.04 3.04 15.92
C THR A 522 22.37 2.56 17.21
N THR A 523 21.54 3.42 17.80
CA THR A 523 20.78 3.09 19.01
C THR A 523 19.40 3.73 18.96
N GLY A 524 18.39 2.90 19.20
CA GLY A 524 17.00 3.33 19.29
C GLY A 524 16.43 3.71 17.93
N PHE A 525 15.16 4.10 17.92
CA PHE A 525 14.43 4.49 16.73
C PHE A 525 13.46 5.62 17.06
N LYS A 526 13.09 6.37 16.04
CA LYS A 526 12.03 7.38 16.08
C LYS A 526 11.24 7.37 14.79
N GLU A 527 10.10 8.04 14.81
CA GLU A 527 9.26 8.21 13.63
C GLU A 527 10.00 9.01 12.55
N LEU A 528 10.08 8.48 11.34
CA LEU A 528 10.45 9.28 10.17
C LEU A 528 9.16 9.83 9.56
N ASN A 529 8.41 9.02 8.81
CA ASN A 529 7.03 9.35 8.42
C ASN A 529 5.99 8.81 9.43
N GLY A 530 6.36 7.86 10.29
CA GLY A 530 5.44 7.16 11.19
C GLY A 530 4.65 6.07 10.46
N ASN A 531 3.43 5.78 10.90
CA ASN A 531 2.54 4.88 10.15
C ASN A 531 2.09 5.57 8.85
N ILE A 532 2.34 4.94 7.70
CA ILE A 532 2.00 5.46 6.37
C ILE A 532 0.77 4.72 5.86
N ILE A 533 -0.20 5.46 5.32
CA ILE A 533 -1.39 4.91 4.68
C ILE A 533 -1.43 5.36 3.23
N VAL A 534 -1.49 4.39 2.32
CA VAL A 534 -1.82 4.61 0.91
C VAL A 534 -3.25 4.14 0.70
N SER A 535 -4.10 4.99 0.16
CA SER A 535 -5.54 4.73 0.05
C SER A 535 -6.08 5.05 -1.34
N CYS A 536 -7.26 4.54 -1.69
CA CYS A 536 -7.87 4.79 -2.99
C CYS A 536 -9.40 4.82 -2.90
N ASN A 537 -10.02 5.80 -3.56
CA ASN A 537 -11.48 5.91 -3.72
C ASN A 537 -11.95 5.63 -5.16
N GLY A 538 -11.05 5.08 -5.99
CA GLY A 538 -11.26 4.78 -7.40
C GLY A 538 -10.99 5.92 -8.37
N SER A 539 -10.94 7.18 -7.91
CA SER A 539 -10.53 8.31 -8.76
C SER A 539 -9.11 8.79 -8.45
N ASN A 540 -8.74 8.77 -7.18
CA ASN A 540 -7.46 9.28 -6.69
C ASN A 540 -6.81 8.28 -5.74
N VAL A 541 -5.47 8.36 -5.68
CA VAL A 541 -4.67 7.68 -4.65
C VAL A 541 -4.36 8.70 -3.55
N GLY A 542 -4.71 8.41 -2.31
CA GLY A 542 -4.40 9.24 -1.15
C GLY A 542 -3.15 8.75 -0.44
N LEU A 543 -2.33 9.67 0.06
CA LEU A 543 -1.19 9.39 0.91
C LEU A 543 -1.32 10.14 2.22
N TRP A 544 -1.28 9.42 3.34
CA TRP A 544 -1.29 9.98 4.69
C TRP A 544 -0.17 9.35 5.53
N ALA A 545 0.34 10.09 6.50
CA ALA A 545 1.34 9.60 7.44
C ALA A 545 1.12 10.19 8.84
N SER A 546 1.42 9.42 9.89
CA SER A 546 1.12 9.84 11.27
C SER A 546 2.05 10.92 11.82
N ASN A 547 3.27 11.04 11.28
CA ASN A 547 4.23 12.06 11.69
C ASN A 547 4.28 13.23 10.69
N ASN A 548 4.70 12.95 9.45
CA ASN A 548 4.82 13.94 8.38
C ASN A 548 4.93 13.28 7.00
N LEU A 549 4.76 14.07 5.94
CA LEU A 549 4.88 13.65 4.54
C LEU A 549 6.17 14.19 3.88
N THR A 550 7.25 14.31 4.65
CA THR A 550 8.56 14.64 4.09
C THR A 550 9.06 13.45 3.26
N LYS A 551 9.32 13.67 1.97
CA LYS A 551 9.93 12.65 1.10
C LYS A 551 11.31 12.29 1.63
N LEU A 552 11.72 11.03 1.48
CA LEU A 552 12.96 10.49 2.04
C LEU A 552 14.19 11.36 1.71
N LYS A 553 14.31 11.82 0.45
CA LYS A 553 15.41 12.67 -0.03
C LYS A 553 15.51 14.02 0.67
N ASP A 554 14.39 14.52 1.21
CA ASP A 554 14.27 15.83 1.85
C ASP A 554 14.39 15.73 3.39
N THR A 555 14.59 14.53 3.93
CA THR A 555 14.70 14.31 5.37
C THR A 555 16.04 14.77 5.93
N GLU A 556 16.08 15.13 7.21
CA GLU A 556 17.32 15.47 7.93
C GLU A 556 18.31 14.30 7.88
N TRP A 557 17.85 13.08 8.15
CA TRP A 557 18.68 11.88 8.10
C TRP A 557 19.38 11.73 6.74
N PHE A 558 18.63 11.79 5.63
CA PHE A 558 19.17 11.60 4.29
C PHE A 558 20.29 12.60 3.97
N ASN A 559 20.11 13.86 4.38
CA ASN A 559 21.02 14.97 4.10
C ASN A 559 22.10 15.18 5.17
N SER A 560 22.02 14.48 6.31
CA SER A 560 23.01 14.57 7.38
C SER A 560 24.38 14.07 6.90
N LYS A 561 25.44 14.63 7.47
CA LYS A 561 26.82 14.28 7.17
C LYS A 561 27.46 13.51 8.31
N VAL A 562 28.29 12.52 7.96
CA VAL A 562 29.12 11.75 8.87
C VAL A 562 30.57 11.76 8.38
N THR A 563 31.51 11.80 9.32
CA THR A 563 32.94 11.66 9.03
C THR A 563 33.42 10.34 9.60
N LEU A 564 33.85 9.42 8.72
CA LEU A 564 34.46 8.14 9.09
C LEU A 564 35.88 8.11 8.55
N ASP A 565 36.86 7.80 9.40
CA ASP A 565 38.27 7.73 9.03
C ASP A 565 38.80 9.01 8.35
N GLY A 566 38.28 10.17 8.77
CA GLY A 566 38.63 11.48 8.21
C GLY A 566 37.94 11.83 6.89
N ILE A 567 37.05 10.98 6.38
CA ILE A 567 36.30 11.17 5.14
C ILE A 567 34.87 11.60 5.48
N GLU A 568 34.50 12.83 5.13
CA GLU A 568 33.14 13.33 5.26
C GLU A 568 32.26 12.86 4.09
N ARG A 569 31.05 12.41 4.40
CA ARG A 569 30.04 11.96 3.43
C ARG A 569 28.63 12.24 3.94
N THR A 570 27.65 12.38 3.04
CA THR A 570 26.24 12.36 3.44
C THR A 570 25.80 10.91 3.73
N MET A 571 24.71 10.76 4.49
CA MET A 571 24.08 9.45 4.67
C MET A 571 23.67 8.89 3.32
N ARG A 572 22.94 9.67 2.50
CA ARG A 572 22.60 9.31 1.12
C ARG A 572 22.81 10.47 0.18
N VAL A 573 22.87 10.16 -1.11
CA VAL A 573 22.93 11.14 -2.20
C VAL A 573 21.77 10.85 -3.14
N TRP A 574 20.94 11.85 -3.39
CA TRP A 574 19.94 11.73 -4.44
C TRP A 574 20.63 11.96 -5.80
N PRO A 575 20.50 11.05 -6.79
CA PRO A 575 21.16 11.23 -8.07
C PRO A 575 20.64 12.48 -8.80
N SER A 576 21.53 13.15 -9.51
CA SER A 576 21.14 14.17 -10.50
C SER A 576 20.70 13.44 -11.76
N ILE A 577 19.42 13.53 -12.11
CA ILE A 577 18.81 12.82 -13.25
C ILE A 577 18.67 13.77 -14.43
#